data_AF-A0A850QKJ3-F1
#
_entry.id   AF-A0A850QKJ3-F1
#
_cell.length_a   1.000
_cell.length_b   1.000
_cell.length_c   1.000
_cell.angle_alpha   90.00
_cell.angle_beta   90.00
_cell.angle_gamma   90.00
#
_symmetry.space_group_name_H-M   'P 1'
#
loop_
_entity.id
_entity.type
_entity.pdbx_description
1 polymer ?
#
loop_
_entity_poly.entity_id
_entity_poly.type
_entity_poly.pdbx_seq_one_letter_code
_entity_poly.pdbx_strand_id
1 'polypeptide(L)' 'MSHNFSTAILTWYDKFGRKTLPWQQNKTPYKVWLSEIMLQQTQVATVIPYFERFMAQFP' A
#
# COMPACT_ATOMS: atom_id res chain seq x y z
N MET A 1 -30.68 -6.91 -8.61
CA MET A 1 -29.81 -5.94 -7.90
C MET A 1 -28.39 -6.48 -7.88
N SER A 2 -27.50 -5.88 -8.65
CA SER A 2 -26.09 -6.28 -8.85
C SER A 2 -25.19 -5.81 -7.70
N HIS A 3 -25.36 -6.40 -6.51
CA HIS A 3 -24.55 -6.13 -5.31
C HIS A 3 -23.40 -7.14 -5.10
N ASN A 4 -23.05 -7.93 -6.12
CA ASN A 4 -22.31 -9.17 -5.87
C ASN A 4 -20.77 -9.01 -5.89
N PHE A 5 -20.20 -8.21 -6.80
CA PHE A 5 -18.73 -8.16 -6.96
C PHE A 5 -18.03 -7.25 -5.95
N SER A 6 -18.36 -5.96 -5.90
CA SER A 6 -17.68 -5.01 -5.01
C SER A 6 -17.78 -5.41 -3.54
N THR A 7 -18.96 -5.86 -3.11
CA THR A 7 -19.20 -6.35 -1.75
C THR A 7 -18.34 -7.59 -1.43
N ALA A 8 -18.21 -8.52 -2.37
CA ALA A 8 -17.37 -9.71 -2.19
C ALA A 8 -15.88 -9.33 -2.06
N ILE A 9 -15.38 -8.42 -2.91
CA ILE A 9 -14.00 -7.94 -2.84
C ILE A 9 -13.73 -7.20 -1.53
N LEU A 10 -14.63 -6.32 -1.09
CA LEU A 10 -14.48 -5.61 0.18
C LEU A 10 -14.49 -6.57 1.38
N THR A 11 -15.37 -7.57 1.37
CA THR A 11 -15.43 -8.59 2.43
C THR A 11 -14.17 -9.44 2.47
N TRP A 12 -13.63 -9.82 1.31
CA TRP A 12 -12.37 -10.56 1.24
C TRP A 12 -11.18 -9.70 1.69
N TYR A 13 -11.10 -8.46 1.22
CA TYR A 13 -10.03 -7.53 1.60
C TYR A 13 -10.06 -7.22 3.11
N ASP A 14 -11.26 -7.20 3.71
CA ASP A 14 -11.37 -7.01 5.15
C ASP A 14 -10.74 -8.17 5.93
N LYS A 15 -10.96 -9.41 5.49
CA LYS A 15 -10.45 -10.61 6.18
C LYS A 15 -9.00 -10.97 5.84
N PHE A 16 -8.58 -10.75 4.60
CA PHE A 16 -7.32 -11.28 4.05
C PHE A 16 -6.42 -10.22 3.40
N GLY A 17 -6.89 -8.98 3.27
CA GLY A 17 -6.13 -7.91 2.65
C GLY A 17 -4.90 -7.48 3.45
N ARG A 18 -3.85 -7.05 2.75
CA ARG A 18 -2.68 -6.43 3.38
C ARG A 18 -3.06 -5.02 3.83
N LYS A 19 -2.98 -4.78 5.14
CA LYS A 19 -3.37 -3.49 5.78
C LYS A 19 -2.22 -2.85 6.57
N THR A 20 -1.05 -3.48 6.63
CA THR A 20 0.04 -3.14 7.54
C THR A 20 1.30 -2.62 6.85
N LEU A 21 1.28 -2.41 5.53
CA LEU A 21 2.45 -1.88 4.83
C LEU A 21 2.77 -0.44 5.27
N PRO A 22 4.04 -0.02 5.28
CA PRO A 22 4.44 1.31 5.80
C PRO A 22 3.71 2.48 5.12
N TRP A 23 3.53 2.41 3.80
CA TRP A 23 2.79 3.42 3.02
C TRP A 23 1.27 3.36 3.16
N GLN A 24 0.73 2.30 3.79
CA GLN A 24 -0.70 2.21 4.13
C GLN A 24 -1.01 2.82 5.52
N GLN A 25 0.01 3.03 6.35
CA GLN A 25 -0.11 3.70 7.65
C GLN A 25 -0.01 5.22 7.48
N ASN A 26 -0.88 5.98 8.15
CA ASN A 26 -0.86 7.45 8.13
C ASN A 26 -0.68 8.01 6.71
N LYS A 27 -1.53 7.55 5.79
CA LYS A 27 -1.45 7.82 4.34
C LYS A 27 -1.43 9.31 4.07
N THR A 28 -0.40 9.75 3.34
CA THR A 28 -0.32 11.09 2.74
C THR A 28 -0.14 10.94 1.23
N PRO A 29 -0.54 11.94 0.41
CA PRO A 29 -0.30 11.90 -1.03
C PRO A 29 1.17 11.63 -1.38
N TYR A 30 2.10 12.21 -0.61
CA TYR A 30 3.54 12.01 -0.78
C TYR A 30 3.97 10.55 -0.56
N LYS A 31 3.56 9.94 0.56
CA LYS A 31 3.88 8.53 0.88
C LYS A 31 3.30 7.57 -0.14
N VAL A 32 2.06 7.80 -0.57
CA VAL A 32 1.38 6.97 -1.57
C VAL A 32 2.13 7.08 -2.90
N TRP A 33 2.34 8.29 -3.42
CA TRP A 33 3.05 8.52 -4.66
C TRP A 33 4.45 7.87 -4.67
N LEU A 34 5.24 8.09 -3.62
CA LEU A 34 6.57 7.51 -3.49
C LEU A 34 6.52 5.97 -3.53
N SER A 35 5.58 5.36 -2.80
CA SER A 35 5.44 3.90 -2.78
C SER A 35 5.05 3.33 -4.14
N GLU A 36 4.16 4.01 -4.88
CA GLU A 36 3.75 3.58 -6.22
C GLU A 36 4.92 3.61 -7.20
N ILE A 37 5.74 4.68 -7.19
CA ILE A 37 6.93 4.77 -8.04
C ILE A 37 7.91 3.63 -7.74
N MET A 38 8.17 3.34 -6.45
CA MET A 38 9.06 2.24 -6.08
C MET A 38 8.53 0.86 -6.50
N LEU A 39 7.21 0.66 -6.46
CA LEU A 39 6.55 -0.64 -6.72
C LEU A 39 6.37 -0.97 -8.21
N GLN A 40 6.57 -0.02 -9.13
CA GLN A 40 6.34 -0.24 -10.58
C GLN A 40 7.19 -1.38 -11.18
N GLN A 41 8.43 -1.53 -10.73
CA GLN A 41 9.36 -2.56 -11.25
C GLN A 41 10.09 -3.32 -10.12
N THR A 42 9.69 -3.12 -8.85
CA THR A 42 10.35 -3.72 -7.69
C THR A 42 9.35 -4.41 -6.77
N GLN A 43 9.68 -5.62 -6.31
CA GLN A 43 8.84 -6.37 -5.38
C GLN A 43 8.72 -5.70 -4.00
N VAL A 44 7.56 -5.87 -3.36
CA VAL A 44 7.22 -5.28 -2.04
C VAL A 44 8.31 -5.51 -0.99
N ALA A 45 8.82 -6.74 -0.88
CA ALA A 45 9.84 -7.09 0.13
C ALA A 45 11.14 -6.29 -0.03
N THR A 46 11.50 -5.97 -1.27
CA THR A 46 12.68 -5.14 -1.58
C THR A 46 12.38 -3.65 -1.35
N VAL A 47 11.14 -3.19 -1.61
CA VAL A 47 10.76 -1.77 -1.45
C VAL A 47 10.70 -1.33 0.02
N ILE A 48 10.19 -2.15 0.93
CA ILE A 48 9.98 -1.79 2.35
C ILE A 48 11.19 -1.06 2.98
N PRO A 49 12.41 -1.64 2.99
CA PRO A 49 13.56 -0.98 3.61
C PRO A 49 14.02 0.29 2.86
N TYR A 50 13.75 0.43 1.57
CA TYR A 50 14.06 1.66 0.82
C TYR A 50 13.07 2.77 1.12
N PHE A 51 11.79 2.44 1.20
CA PHE A 51 10.73 3.38 1.57
C PHE A 51 10.98 3.98 2.96
N GLU A 52 11.29 3.14 3.95
CA GLU A 52 11.57 3.60 5.32
C GLU A 52 12.79 4.54 5.38
N ARG A 53 13.89 4.19 4.71
CA ARG A 53 15.08 5.06 4.63
C ARG A 53 14.78 6.39 3.94
N PHE A 54 13.98 6.36 2.87
CA PHE A 54 13.64 7.57 2.13
C PHE A 54 12.79 8.51 2.98
N MET A 55 11.78 8.00 3.69
CA MET A 55 10.94 8.80 4.58
C MET A 55 11.69 9.35 5.79
N ALA A 56 12.73 8.65 6.27
CA ALA A 56 13.59 9.15 7.33
C ALA A 56 14.49 10.31 6.86
N GLN A 57 14.95 10.26 5.61
CA GLN A 57 15.83 11.29 5.02
C GLN A 57 15.03 12.49 4.46
N PHE A 58 13.83 12.23 3.95
CA PHE A 58 12.96 13.21 3.28
C PHE A 58 11.52 13.08 3.83
N PRO A 59 11.20 13.76 4.94
CA PRO A 59 9.87 13.68 5.58
C PRO A 59 8.72 14.26 4.76
#